data_AF-A0A3L6T3S7-F1
#
_entry.id   AF-A0A3L6T3S7-F1
#
_cell.length_a   1.000
_cell.length_b   1.000
_cell.length_c   1.000
_cell.angle_alpha   90.00
_cell.angle_beta   90.00
_cell.angle_gamma   90.00
#
_symmetry.space_group_name_H-M   'P 1'
#
loop_
_entity.id
_entity.type
_entity.pdbx_description
1 polymer ?
#
loop_
_entity_poly.entity_id
_entity_poly.type
_entity_poly.pdbx_seq_one_letter_code
_entity_poly.pdbx_strand_id
1 'polypeptide(L)'
;MPGNKAATCYKTKVVKNWDAISTIYSSDHATGEGARTGAEDAQASPERDGDASPNLPPKRQRTGDAILCMLGDMKTSFNDALKSTEPLSMPQVTPPVEILVALQMIPNLDRCDMLKSYGKLILNEGLFQALMELPMDMRKEWLLMLNEKNSN
;
A
#
# COMPACT_ATOMS: atom_id res chain seq x y z
N MET A 1 24.47 -10.61 23.71
CA MET A 1 23.58 -9.94 22.74
C MET A 1 22.16 -10.42 22.96
N PRO A 2 21.20 -9.54 23.30
CA PRO A 2 19.81 -9.92 23.52
C PRO A 2 19.11 -10.23 22.18
N GLY A 3 18.54 -11.42 22.04
CA GLY A 3 17.80 -11.83 20.86
C GLY A 3 16.50 -11.03 20.68
N ASN A 4 16.19 -10.66 19.43
CA ASN A 4 14.96 -9.97 19.07
C ASN A 4 13.74 -10.87 19.33
N LYS A 5 12.98 -10.55 20.38
CA LYS A 5 11.77 -11.31 20.80
C LYS A 5 10.67 -11.32 19.73
N ALA A 6 10.69 -10.41 18.75
CA ALA A 6 9.74 -10.41 17.65
C ALA A 6 10.09 -11.44 16.55
N ALA A 7 11.31 -11.99 16.55
CA ALA A 7 11.73 -12.95 15.54
C ALA A 7 11.04 -14.32 15.68
N THR A 8 10.50 -14.65 16.86
CA THR A 8 9.80 -15.92 17.09
C THR A 8 8.47 -16.04 16.32
N CYS A 9 7.83 -14.93 15.92
CA CYS A 9 6.58 -14.97 15.17
C CYS A 9 6.76 -15.29 13.66
N TYR A 10 8.00 -15.30 13.17
CA TYR A 10 8.32 -15.60 11.77
C TYR A 10 8.73 -17.05 11.52
N LYS A 11 8.85 -17.88 12.57
CA LYS A 11 9.42 -19.24 12.50
C LYS A 11 8.68 -20.22 11.59
N THR A 12 7.51 -19.87 11.05
CA THR A 12 6.70 -20.78 10.23
C THR A 12 5.97 -20.08 9.07
N LYS A 13 6.34 -18.85 8.72
CA LYS A 13 5.69 -18.15 7.61
C LYS A 13 6.33 -18.56 6.29
N VAL A 14 5.57 -19.28 5.47
CA VAL A 14 5.97 -19.60 4.10
C VAL A 14 5.98 -18.30 3.28
N VAL A 15 7.15 -17.90 2.80
CA VAL A 15 7.26 -16.82 1.82
C VAL A 15 6.79 -17.37 0.49
N LYS A 16 5.55 -17.03 0.12
CA LYS A 16 5.05 -17.30 -1.22
C LYS A 16 5.98 -16.61 -2.21
N ASN A 17 6.31 -17.30 -3.31
CA ASN A 17 7.21 -16.79 -4.36
C ASN A 17 8.69 -16.66 -3.95
N TRP A 18 9.14 -17.43 -2.94
CA TRP A 18 10.55 -17.45 -2.51
C TRP A 18 11.53 -17.74 -3.66
N ASP A 19 11.22 -18.71 -4.52
CA ASP A 19 12.09 -19.09 -5.64
C ASP A 19 12.28 -17.96 -6.65
N ALA A 20 11.25 -17.15 -6.91
CA ALA A 20 11.40 -15.98 -7.78
C ALA A 20 12.17 -14.85 -7.11
N ILE A 21 11.93 -14.60 -5.82
CA ILE A 21 12.68 -13.60 -5.04
C ILE A 21 14.17 -13.95 -5.04
N SER A 22 14.50 -15.22 -4.74
CA SER A 22 15.87 -15.72 -4.81
C SER A 22 16.42 -15.58 -6.23
N THR A 23 15.65 -15.93 -7.27
CA THR A 23 16.12 -15.78 -8.66
C THR A 23 16.45 -14.33 -9.04
N ILE A 24 15.73 -13.34 -8.51
CA ILE A 24 15.95 -11.92 -8.79
C ILE A 24 17.15 -11.37 -8.01
N TYR A 25 17.31 -11.78 -6.75
CA TYR A 25 18.28 -11.17 -5.83
C TYR A 25 19.51 -12.04 -5.52
N SER A 26 19.57 -13.31 -5.97
CA SER A 26 20.69 -14.21 -5.66
C SER A 26 21.99 -13.90 -6.40
N SER A 27 22.02 -12.95 -7.34
CA SER A 27 23.25 -12.55 -8.02
C SER A 27 23.64 -11.12 -7.63
N ASP A 28 24.44 -11.00 -6.57
CA ASP A 28 25.27 -9.82 -6.35
C ASP A 28 26.47 -9.92 -7.31
N HIS A 29 26.43 -9.10 -8.36
CA HIS A 29 27.61 -8.79 -9.15
C HIS A 29 27.92 -7.32 -8.95
N ALA A 30 28.38 -6.94 -7.75
CA ALA A 30 29.15 -5.73 -7.53
C ALA A 30 30.46 -5.79 -8.35
N THR A 31 30.33 -5.66 -9.67
CA THR A 31 31.44 -5.30 -10.57
C THR A 31 31.33 -3.79 -10.83
N GLY A 32 31.29 -3.01 -9.75
CA GLY A 32 31.41 -1.57 -9.82
C GLY A 32 32.88 -1.17 -9.81
N GLU A 33 33.26 -0.22 -10.66
CA GLU A 33 34.60 0.39 -10.79
C GLU A 33 35.12 1.12 -9.52
N GLY A 34 34.78 0.69 -8.31
CA GLY A 34 35.26 1.29 -7.06
C GLY A 34 36.54 0.67 -6.49
N ALA A 35 37.07 -0.39 -7.11
CA ALA A 35 38.19 -1.18 -6.59
C ALA A 35 39.43 -1.10 -7.51
N ARG A 36 39.97 0.11 -7.72
CA ARG A 36 41.33 0.28 -8.26
C ARG A 36 42.09 1.29 -7.41
N THR A 37 42.93 0.75 -6.54
CA THR A 37 44.03 1.43 -5.86
C THR A 37 44.96 2.04 -6.92
N GLY A 38 45.40 3.27 -6.67
CA GLY A 38 46.13 4.10 -7.62
C GLY A 38 47.47 3.56 -8.08
N ALA A 39 47.78 3.82 -9.35
CA ALA A 39 49.10 4.18 -9.84
C ALA A 39 48.90 4.95 -11.16
N GLU A 40 49.73 5.95 -11.35
CA GLU A 40 49.62 7.04 -12.30
C GLU A 40 49.84 6.61 -13.77
N ASP A 41 49.31 7.43 -14.67
CA ASP A 41 50.03 8.05 -15.80
C ASP A 41 49.49 7.86 -17.24
N ALA A 42 49.45 9.01 -17.92
CA ALA A 42 49.37 9.35 -19.35
C ALA A 42 48.44 8.59 -20.35
N GLN A 43 47.36 9.28 -20.72
CA GLN A 43 47.05 9.78 -22.08
C GLN A 43 46.88 8.83 -23.29
N ALA A 44 45.80 9.13 -24.03
CA ALA A 44 45.52 8.91 -25.47
C ALA A 44 44.74 7.64 -25.90
N SER A 45 43.50 7.88 -26.34
CA SER A 45 42.72 7.02 -27.28
C SER A 45 43.37 7.00 -28.68
N PRO A 46 42.79 6.34 -29.72
CA PRO A 46 41.73 5.30 -29.80
C PRO A 46 42.11 4.12 -30.74
N GLU A 47 41.10 3.27 -31.02
CA GLU A 47 40.84 2.55 -32.29
C GLU A 47 41.15 1.04 -32.46
N ARG A 48 40.07 0.29 -32.80
CA ARG A 48 39.97 -0.89 -33.70
C ARG A 48 40.53 -2.19 -33.13
N ASP A 49 40.10 -3.41 -33.45
CA ASP A 49 39.04 -4.07 -34.22
C ASP A 49 39.17 -5.55 -33.77
N GLY A 50 38.17 -6.43 -33.96
CA GLY A 50 38.45 -7.87 -34.00
C GLY A 50 37.52 -8.79 -33.24
N ASP A 51 36.50 -9.24 -33.96
CA ASP A 51 35.84 -10.54 -33.94
C ASP A 51 36.42 -11.68 -33.04
N ALA A 52 35.62 -12.12 -32.07
CA ALA A 52 35.40 -13.52 -31.70
C ALA A 52 34.40 -13.57 -30.51
N SER A 53 33.10 -13.69 -30.79
CA SER A 53 32.10 -13.91 -29.73
C SER A 53 31.87 -15.41 -29.52
N PRO A 54 32.28 -16.00 -28.38
CA PRO A 54 31.92 -17.38 -28.08
C PRO A 54 30.46 -17.41 -27.60
N ASN A 55 29.68 -18.22 -28.32
CA ASN A 55 28.34 -18.74 -28.01
C ASN A 55 27.89 -18.50 -26.54
N LEU A 56 27.07 -17.47 -26.32
CA LEU A 56 26.40 -17.24 -25.04
C LEU A 56 25.19 -18.18 -24.93
N PRO A 57 24.99 -18.89 -23.79
CA PRO A 57 23.82 -19.72 -23.59
C PRO A 57 22.53 -18.88 -23.66
N PRO A 58 21.41 -19.41 -24.21
CA PRO A 58 20.20 -18.64 -24.42
C PRO A 58 19.69 -18.03 -23.11
N LYS A 59 19.70 -16.70 -23.12
CA LYS A 59 19.15 -15.77 -22.12
C LYS A 59 17.80 -16.29 -21.65
N ARG A 60 17.65 -16.51 -20.33
CA ARG A 60 16.41 -16.97 -19.68
C ARG A 60 15.21 -16.19 -20.22
N GLN A 61 14.49 -16.81 -21.16
CA GLN A 61 13.44 -16.18 -21.95
C GLN A 61 12.10 -16.13 -21.20
N ARG A 62 12.03 -16.68 -19.98
CA ARG A 62 10.76 -17.04 -19.31
C ARG A 62 10.15 -15.95 -18.42
N THR A 63 10.91 -14.93 -18.01
CA THR A 63 10.40 -13.90 -17.09
C THR A 63 9.42 -12.93 -17.77
N GLY A 64 9.65 -12.60 -19.04
CA GLY A 64 8.77 -11.71 -19.80
C GLY A 64 7.38 -12.29 -20.00
N ASP A 65 7.30 -13.58 -20.32
CA ASP A 65 6.04 -14.28 -20.55
C ASP A 65 5.18 -14.34 -19.28
N ALA A 66 5.78 -14.57 -18.11
CA ALA A 66 5.05 -14.57 -16.85
C ALA A 66 4.45 -13.19 -16.51
N ILE A 67 5.19 -12.11 -16.77
CA ILE A 67 4.71 -10.73 -16.58
C ILE A 67 3.56 -10.42 -17.55
N LEU A 68 3.70 -10.82 -18.82
CA LEU A 68 2.67 -10.64 -19.84
C LEU A 68 1.40 -11.43 -19.51
N CYS A 69 1.52 -12.67 -19.02
CA CYS A 69 0.39 -13.48 -18.55
C CYS A 69 -0.34 -12.81 -17.38
N MET A 70 0.37 -12.39 -16.33
CA MET A 70 -0.24 -11.74 -15.17
C MET A 70 -0.95 -10.42 -15.55
N LEU A 71 -0.38 -9.65 -16.48
CA LEU A 71 -1.02 -8.43 -16.98
C LEU A 71 -2.28 -8.73 -17.81
N GLY A 72 -2.24 -9.81 -18.59
CA GLY A 72 -3.40 -10.33 -19.32
C GLY A 72 -4.54 -10.72 -18.38
N ASP A 73 -4.23 -11.48 -17.32
CA ASP A 73 -5.20 -11.95 -16.33
C ASP A 73 -5.83 -10.78 -15.54
N MET A 74 -5.04 -9.76 -15.19
CA MET A 74 -5.57 -8.56 -14.53
C MET A 74 -6.49 -7.77 -15.46
N LYS A 75 -6.13 -7.63 -16.74
CA LYS A 75 -6.95 -6.95 -17.75
C LYS A 75 -8.29 -7.67 -17.97
N THR A 76 -8.27 -9.01 -18.06
CA THR A 76 -9.51 -9.79 -18.23
C THR A 76 -10.38 -9.71 -16.98
N SER A 77 -9.82 -9.84 -15.78
CA SER A 77 -10.55 -9.70 -14.53
C SER A 77 -11.21 -8.33 -14.38
N PHE A 78 -10.51 -7.25 -14.72
CA PHE A 78 -11.09 -5.91 -14.69
C PHE A 78 -12.20 -5.73 -15.72
N ASN A 79 -12.03 -6.28 -16.94
CA ASN A 79 -13.08 -6.21 -17.97
C ASN A 79 -14.33 -7.01 -17.55
N ASP A 80 -14.14 -8.17 -16.95
CA ASP A 80 -15.21 -9.01 -16.42
C ASP A 80 -15.97 -8.30 -15.30
N ALA A 81 -15.24 -7.60 -14.41
CA ALA A 81 -15.84 -6.74 -13.39
C ALA A 81 -16.68 -5.59 -13.97
N LEU A 82 -16.26 -4.99 -15.10
CA LEU A 82 -17.03 -3.94 -15.79
C LEU A 82 -18.24 -4.50 -16.56
N LYS A 83 -18.17 -5.75 -17.01
CA LYS A 83 -19.25 -6.46 -17.71
C LYS A 83 -20.26 -7.07 -16.73
N SER A 84 -19.83 -7.33 -15.50
CA SER A 84 -20.70 -7.75 -14.42
C SER A 84 -21.80 -6.71 -14.23
N THR A 85 -23.05 -7.17 -14.37
CA THR A 85 -24.25 -6.37 -14.14
C THR A 85 -24.67 -6.39 -12.68
N GLU A 86 -23.87 -7.03 -11.80
CA GLU A 86 -24.04 -6.95 -10.36
C GLU A 86 -23.88 -5.49 -9.93
N PRO A 87 -24.93 -4.83 -9.42
CA PRO A 87 -24.83 -3.44 -9.00
C PRO A 87 -23.79 -3.38 -7.89
N LEU A 88 -22.63 -2.81 -8.19
CA LEU A 88 -21.69 -2.42 -7.15
C LEU A 88 -22.47 -1.52 -6.20
N SER A 89 -22.56 -1.93 -4.93
CA SER A 89 -23.12 -1.11 -3.87
C SER A 89 -22.33 0.20 -3.87
N MET A 90 -22.89 1.24 -4.48
CA MET A 90 -22.32 2.58 -4.42
C MET A 90 -22.13 2.90 -2.93
N PRO A 91 -20.97 3.42 -2.51
CA PRO A 91 -20.80 3.87 -1.15
C PRO A 91 -21.96 4.83 -0.84
N GLN A 92 -22.87 4.43 0.04
CA GLN A 92 -23.92 5.33 0.48
C GLN A 92 -23.20 6.41 1.29
N VAL A 93 -23.16 7.61 0.73
CA VAL A 93 -22.62 8.77 1.42
C VAL A 93 -23.81 9.46 2.06
N THR A 94 -23.82 9.51 3.39
CA THR A 94 -24.85 10.23 4.12
C THR A 94 -24.77 11.72 3.78
N PRO A 95 -25.87 12.37 3.36
CA PRO A 95 -25.87 13.80 3.09
C PRO A 95 -25.42 14.60 4.32
N PRO A 96 -24.56 15.63 4.17
CA PRO A 96 -24.05 16.40 5.32
C PRO A 96 -25.15 17.02 6.18
N VAL A 97 -26.30 17.37 5.58
CA VAL A 97 -27.46 17.88 6.32
C VAL A 97 -28.02 16.86 7.31
N GLU A 98 -28.04 15.58 6.96
CA GLU A 98 -28.52 14.51 7.84
C GLU A 98 -27.57 14.29 9.02
N ILE A 99 -26.26 14.36 8.78
CA ILE A 99 -25.24 14.31 9.83
C ILE A 99 -25.45 15.45 10.83
N LEU A 100 -25.72 16.67 10.34
CA LEU A 100 -25.97 17.82 11.21
C LEU A 100 -27.24 17.65 12.05
N VAL A 101 -28.33 17.18 11.44
CA VAL A 101 -29.59 16.90 12.14
C VAL A 101 -29.40 15.84 13.23
N ALA A 102 -28.70 14.75 12.92
CA ALA A 102 -28.42 13.71 13.89
C ALA A 102 -27.64 14.22 15.10
N LEU A 103 -26.66 15.11 14.88
CA LEU A 103 -25.91 15.76 15.96
C LEU A 103 -26.77 16.71 16.80
N GLN A 104 -27.69 17.44 16.18
CA GLN A 104 -28.61 18.34 16.89
C GLN A 104 -29.61 17.59 17.80
N MET A 105 -29.91 16.34 17.48
CA MET A 105 -30.78 15.49 18.30
C MET A 105 -30.09 14.99 19.59
N ILE A 106 -28.77 15.10 19.70
CA ILE A 106 -28.03 14.67 20.88
C ILE A 106 -28.22 15.71 22.00
N PRO A 107 -28.83 15.34 23.14
CA PRO A 107 -29.11 16.28 24.21
C PRO A 107 -27.81 16.75 24.88
N ASN A 108 -27.78 18.03 25.28
CA ASN A 108 -26.69 18.64 26.03
C ASN A 108 -25.30 18.58 25.35
N LEU A 109 -25.25 18.47 24.02
CA LEU A 109 -23.99 18.58 23.26
C LEU A 109 -23.66 20.06 23.03
N ASP A 110 -22.49 20.51 23.48
CA ASP A 110 -22.06 21.89 23.27
C ASP A 110 -21.84 22.17 21.78
N ARG A 111 -22.07 23.42 21.37
CA ARG A 111 -21.93 23.85 19.97
C ARG A 111 -20.51 23.60 19.44
N CYS A 112 -19.47 23.82 20.25
CA CYS A 112 -18.10 23.61 19.83
C CYS A 112 -17.81 22.13 19.57
N ASP A 113 -18.29 21.26 20.45
CA ASP A 113 -18.13 19.81 20.30
C ASP A 113 -18.93 19.27 19.13
N MET A 114 -20.16 19.77 18.93
CA MET A 114 -20.98 19.46 17.76
C MET A 114 -20.25 19.78 16.45
N LEU A 115 -19.64 20.97 16.34
CA LEU A 115 -18.92 21.39 15.14
C LEU A 115 -17.64 20.56 14.90
N LYS A 116 -16.90 20.23 15.97
CA LYS A 116 -15.72 19.33 15.90
C LYS A 116 -16.13 17.94 15.42
N SER A 117 -17.22 17.40 15.96
CA SER A 117 -17.75 16.10 15.55
C SER A 117 -18.24 16.12 14.11
N TYR A 118 -18.99 17.15 13.72
CA TYR A 118 -19.47 17.33 12.35
C TYR A 118 -18.34 17.26 11.32
N GLY A 119 -17.26 18.02 11.54
CA GLY A 119 -16.10 18.02 10.64
C GLY A 119 -15.44 16.64 10.48
N LYS A 120 -15.52 15.77 11.48
CA LYS A 120 -15.00 14.39 11.41
C LYS A 120 -15.95 13.44 10.69
N LEU A 121 -17.25 13.56 10.99
CA LEU A 121 -18.28 12.65 10.48
C LEU A 121 -18.50 12.84 8.97
N ILE A 122 -18.46 14.08 8.46
CA ILE A 122 -18.59 14.34 7.02
C ILE A 122 -17.45 13.73 6.18
N LEU A 123 -16.31 13.44 6.80
CA LEU A 123 -15.14 12.85 6.14
C LEU A 123 -15.06 11.33 6.32
N ASN A 124 -15.91 10.74 7.17
CA ASN A 124 -15.86 9.33 7.50
C ASN A 124 -17.26 8.77 7.78
N GLU A 125 -17.83 8.16 6.74
CA GLU A 125 -19.13 7.47 6.80
C GLU A 125 -19.18 6.40 7.89
N GLY A 126 -18.08 5.65 8.10
CA GLY A 126 -18.01 4.62 9.11
C GLY A 126 -18.14 5.15 10.55
N LEU A 127 -17.63 6.36 10.81
CA LEU A 127 -17.83 7.01 12.12
C LEU A 127 -19.29 7.45 12.31
N PHE A 128 -19.94 7.92 11.25
CA PHE A 128 -21.36 8.27 11.32
C PHE A 128 -22.24 7.04 11.52
N GLN A 129 -21.97 5.95 10.81
CA GLN A 129 -22.67 4.68 11.00
C GLN A 129 -22.51 4.16 12.44
N ALA A 130 -21.28 4.17 12.98
CA ALA A 130 -21.03 3.77 14.36
C ALA A 130 -21.78 4.65 15.36
N LEU A 131 -21.88 5.97 15.11
CA LEU A 131 -22.68 6.88 15.94
C LEU A 131 -24.18 6.49 15.92
N MET A 132 -24.69 6.08 14.76
CA MET A 132 -26.10 5.70 14.60
C MET A 132 -26.44 4.35 15.22
N GLU A 133 -25.46 3.44 15.32
CA GLU A 133 -25.59 2.16 16.04
C GLU A 133 -25.55 2.31 17.56
N LEU A 134 -24.98 3.41 18.07
CA LEU A 134 -24.93 3.67 19.50
C LEU A 134 -26.30 4.09 20.06
N PRO A 135 -26.66 3.61 21.27
CA PRO A 135 -27.75 4.15 22.07
C PRO A 135 -27.62 5.66 22.29
N MET A 136 -28.74 6.40 22.26
CA MET A 136 -28.75 7.87 22.25
C MET A 136 -28.03 8.49 23.47
N ASP A 137 -28.15 7.85 24.63
CA ASP A 137 -27.51 8.23 25.90
C ASP A 137 -25.98 8.13 25.86
N MET A 138 -25.42 7.25 25.05
CA MET A 138 -23.97 7.06 24.91
C MET A 138 -23.34 7.97 23.84
N ARG A 139 -24.13 8.50 22.91
CA ARG A 139 -23.62 9.25 21.74
C ARG A 139 -22.81 10.47 22.14
N LYS A 140 -23.24 11.22 23.15
CA LYS A 140 -22.53 12.41 23.63
C LYS A 140 -21.12 12.05 24.14
N GLU A 141 -21.02 11.12 25.07
CA GLU A 141 -19.75 10.73 25.68
C GLU A 141 -18.77 10.21 24.64
N TRP A 142 -19.25 9.37 23.72
CA TRP A 142 -18.43 8.86 22.62
C TRP A 142 -17.90 9.97 21.71
N LEU A 143 -18.73 10.96 21.37
CA LEU A 143 -18.29 12.12 20.57
C LEU A 143 -17.26 12.98 21.31
N LEU A 144 -17.37 13.14 22.63
CA LEU A 144 -16.38 13.86 23.43
C LEU A 144 -15.04 13.15 23.43
N MET A 145 -15.01 11.83 23.64
CA MET A 145 -13.80 11.02 23.51
C MET A 145 -13.17 11.13 22.12
N LEU A 146 -14.00 11.12 21.08
CA LEU A 146 -13.55 11.30 19.70
C LEU A 146 -12.94 12.69 19.51
N ASN A 147 -13.51 13.73 20.14
CA ASN A 147 -13.06 15.12 20.07
C ASN A 147 -11.74 15.39 20.78
N GLU A 148 -11.51 14.76 21.93
CA GLU A 148 -10.28 14.90 22.72
C GLU A 148 -9.03 14.38 22.00
N LYS A 149 -9.16 13.27 21.24
CA LYS A 149 -8.04 12.55 20.62
C LYS A 149 -7.18 13.38 19.63
N ASN A 150 -7.67 14.53 19.15
CA ASN A 150 -7.00 15.36 18.13
C ASN A 150 -6.61 16.77 18.63
N SER A 151 -6.56 17.01 19.94
CA SER A 151 -6.18 18.33 20.51
C SER A 151 -4.68 18.46 20.85
N ASN A 152 -3.81 17.64 20.25
CA ASN A 152 -2.35 17.67 20.45
C ASN A 152 -1.62 18.28 19.24
#